data_AF-A0A1V4EC02-F1
#
_entry.id   AF-A0A1V4EC02-F1
#
_cell.length_a   1.000
_cell.length_b   1.000
_cell.length_c   1.000
_cell.angle_alpha   90.00
_cell.angle_beta   90.00
_cell.angle_gamma   90.00
#
_symmetry.space_group_name_H-M   'P 1'
#
loop_
_entity.id
_entity.type
_entity.pdbx_description
1 polymer ?
#
loop_
_entity_poly.entity_id
_entity_poly.type
_entity_poly.pdbx_seq_one_letter_code
_entity_poly.pdbx_strand_id
1 'polypeptide(L)'
;MTAQPHDFVPGETPLPEKNLRAIRSALTTPQDREAFDAGLKAVLGEVRGSLDLGALNAFVHRWWISACDSVRDPEGRRQMHERAEHVLAGGPRSEGKPWREILAAGRTDT
;
A
#
# COMPACT_ATOMS: atom_id res chain seq x y z
N MET A 1 -15.93 -32.45 -17.18
CA MET A 1 -15.21 -31.16 -17.28
C MET A 1 -14.69 -30.84 -15.88
N THR A 2 -13.46 -31.24 -15.59
CA THR A 2 -12.81 -31.06 -14.28
C THR A 2 -12.06 -29.74 -14.28
N ALA A 3 -12.50 -28.78 -13.47
CA ALA A 3 -11.74 -27.57 -13.19
C ALA A 3 -10.52 -27.96 -12.34
N GLN A 4 -9.32 -27.76 -12.88
CA GLN A 4 -8.09 -27.79 -12.10
C GLN A 4 -8.10 -26.57 -11.16
N PRO A 5 -8.02 -26.73 -9.84
CA PRO A 5 -7.74 -25.62 -8.95
C PRO A 5 -6.39 -25.05 -9.36
N HIS A 6 -6.30 -23.73 -9.53
CA HIS A 6 -5.00 -23.09 -9.70
C HIS A 6 -4.17 -23.40 -8.46
N ASP A 7 -3.17 -24.26 -8.62
CA ASP A 7 -2.13 -24.47 -7.63
C ASP A 7 -1.45 -23.11 -7.40
N PHE A 8 -1.76 -22.55 -6.24
CA PHE A 8 -1.12 -21.36 -5.70
C PHE A 8 0.36 -21.71 -5.50
N VAL A 9 1.25 -21.15 -6.32
CA VAL A 9 2.69 -21.47 -6.25
C VAL A 9 3.25 -20.93 -4.93
N PRO A 10 3.80 -21.76 -4.03
CA PRO A 10 4.37 -21.30 -2.76
C PRO A 10 5.67 -20.52 -3.00
N GLY A 11 5.53 -19.21 -3.08
CA GLY A 11 6.63 -18.23 -3.14
C GLY A 11 6.19 -16.83 -2.75
N GLU A 12 4.99 -16.68 -2.18
CA GLU A 12 4.52 -15.39 -1.66
C GLU A 12 5.37 -15.00 -0.47
N THR A 13 6.04 -13.84 -0.58
CA THR A 13 6.54 -13.15 0.60
C THR A 13 5.40 -13.05 1.61
N PRO A 14 5.56 -13.59 2.83
CA PRO A 14 4.46 -13.63 3.79
C PRO A 14 3.98 -12.21 4.04
N LEU A 15 2.67 -12.00 3.89
CA LEU A 15 2.07 -10.71 4.19
C LEU A 15 2.36 -10.35 5.65
N PRO A 16 2.62 -9.06 5.95
CA PRO A 16 2.88 -8.65 7.31
C PRO A 16 1.65 -8.89 8.18
N GLU A 17 1.87 -9.25 9.44
CA GLU A 17 0.79 -9.28 10.42
C GLU A 17 0.15 -7.89 10.56
N LYS A 18 -1.15 -7.86 10.91
CA LYS A 18 -1.91 -6.62 11.10
C LYS A 18 -1.66 -6.00 12.48
N ASN A 19 -0.40 -5.68 12.75
CA ASN A 19 0.02 -4.97 13.95
C ASN A 19 1.05 -3.88 13.61
N LEU A 20 1.16 -2.86 14.46
CA LEU A 20 2.00 -1.68 14.19
C LEU A 20 3.47 -2.03 13.91
N ARG A 21 4.02 -3.02 14.62
CA ARG A 21 5.42 -3.44 14.48
C ARG A 21 5.66 -4.07 13.12
N ALA A 22 4.88 -5.08 12.76
CA ALA A 22 5.01 -5.79 11.49
C ALA A 22 4.76 -4.86 10.30
N ILE A 23 3.74 -3.99 10.40
CA ILE A 23 3.45 -2.96 9.40
C ILE A 23 4.66 -2.06 9.20
N ARG A 24 5.21 -1.49 10.28
CA ARG A 24 6.36 -0.57 10.21
C ARG A 24 7.62 -1.21 9.61
N SER A 25 7.85 -2.49 9.89
CA SER A 25 8.96 -3.27 9.33
C SER A 25 8.79 -3.56 7.83
N ALA A 26 7.56 -3.72 7.36
CA ALA A 26 7.24 -4.04 5.98
C ALA A 26 7.29 -2.83 5.02
N LEU A 27 7.23 -1.60 5.55
CA LEU A 27 7.41 -0.39 4.74
C LEU A 27 8.86 -0.31 4.24
N THR A 28 9.05 -0.27 2.92
CA THR A 28 10.37 -0.34 2.28
C THR A 28 10.96 1.03 1.95
N THR A 29 10.11 2.06 1.79
CA THR A 29 10.54 3.43 1.47
C THR A 29 10.69 4.28 2.74
N PRO A 30 11.67 5.20 2.80
CA PRO A 30 11.77 6.16 3.90
C PRO A 30 10.51 7.03 4.07
N GLN A 31 9.90 7.44 2.96
CA GLN A 31 8.72 8.30 2.93
C GLN A 31 7.52 7.63 3.61
N ASP A 32 7.24 6.37 3.30
CA ASP A 32 6.14 5.63 3.94
C ASP A 32 6.39 5.46 5.45
N ARG A 33 7.64 5.21 5.83
CA ARG A 33 8.05 5.04 7.23
C ARG A 33 7.84 6.31 8.04
N GLU A 34 8.29 7.44 7.51
CA GLU A 34 8.15 8.75 8.15
C GLU A 34 6.67 9.16 8.25
N ALA A 35 5.89 8.97 7.18
CA ALA A 35 4.46 9.24 7.18
C ALA A 35 3.71 8.33 8.16
N PHE A 36 4.09 7.06 8.27
CA PHE A 36 3.54 6.14 9.28
C PHE A 36 3.83 6.62 10.69
N ASP A 37 5.08 6.97 11.00
CA ASP A 37 5.48 7.37 12.36
C ASP A 37 4.79 8.69 12.78
N ALA A 38 4.75 9.67 11.88
CA ALA A 38 4.05 10.93 12.12
C ALA A 38 2.53 10.72 12.30
N GLY A 39 1.92 9.91 11.44
CA GLY A 39 0.49 9.58 11.53
C GLY A 39 0.14 8.81 12.80
N LEU A 40 0.98 7.85 13.22
CA LEU A 40 0.77 7.09 14.45
C LEU A 40 0.83 8.02 15.67
N LYS A 41 1.78 8.95 15.71
CA LYS A 41 1.88 9.95 16.77
C LYS A 41 0.61 10.82 16.85
N ALA A 42 0.09 11.27 15.71
CA ALA A 42 -1.14 12.07 15.67
C ALA A 42 -2.36 11.28 16.18
N VAL A 43 -2.56 10.06 15.68
CA VAL A 43 -3.69 9.20 16.08
C VAL A 43 -3.63 8.83 17.56
N LEU A 44 -2.44 8.56 18.11
CA LEU A 44 -2.30 8.34 19.55
C LEU A 44 -2.64 9.59 20.38
N GLY A 45 -2.37 10.78 19.85
CA GLY A 45 -2.82 12.05 20.44
C GLY A 45 -4.34 12.17 20.48
N GLU A 46 -5.02 11.81 19.39
CA GLU A 46 -6.48 11.80 19.27
C GLU A 46 -7.12 10.78 20.22
N VAL A 47 -6.59 9.55 20.24
CA VAL A 47 -7.04 8.49 21.15
C VAL A 47 -6.90 8.93 22.60
N ARG A 48 -5.80 9.61 22.96
CA ARG A 48 -5.62 10.12 24.33
C ARG A 48 -6.66 11.18 24.69
N GLY A 49 -7.06 12.03 23.74
CA GLY A 49 -8.05 13.09 23.97
C GLY A 49 -9.50 12.61 24.00
N SER A 50 -9.82 11.56 23.21
CA SER A 50 -11.17 11.06 23.02
C SER A 50 -11.48 9.75 23.76
N LEU A 51 -10.44 8.99 24.11
CA LEU A 51 -10.49 7.60 24.57
C LEU A 51 -11.16 6.64 23.58
N ASP A 52 -11.27 7.03 22.30
CA ASP A 52 -11.81 6.21 21.23
C ASP A 52 -10.68 5.51 20.45
N LEU A 53 -10.70 4.18 20.46
CA LEU A 53 -9.74 3.35 19.71
C LEU A 53 -10.12 3.15 18.24
N GLY A 54 -11.28 3.61 17.80
CA GLY A 54 -11.74 3.52 16.42
C GLY A 54 -10.76 4.16 15.43
N ALA A 55 -10.22 5.33 15.78
CA ALA A 55 -9.21 6.03 14.98
C ALA A 55 -7.92 5.19 14.82
N LEU A 56 -7.47 4.53 15.90
CA LEU A 56 -6.31 3.65 15.88
C LEU A 56 -6.55 2.39 15.05
N ASN A 57 -7.71 1.75 15.18
CA ASN A 57 -8.04 0.56 14.39
C ASN A 57 -8.11 0.89 12.89
N ALA A 58 -8.70 2.03 12.53
CA ALA A 58 -8.76 2.51 11.14
C ALA A 58 -7.36 2.83 10.60
N PHE A 59 -6.50 3.44 11.42
CA PHE A 59 -5.11 3.72 11.07
C PHE A 59 -4.33 2.42 10.78
N VAL A 60 -4.41 1.43 11.67
CA VAL A 60 -3.76 0.13 11.50
C VAL A 60 -4.24 -0.55 10.22
N HIS A 61 -5.55 -0.52 9.93
CA HIS A 61 -6.08 -1.16 8.73
C HIS A 61 -5.58 -0.53 7.44
N ARG A 62 -5.59 0.81 7.34
CA ARG A 62 -5.11 1.51 6.15
C ARG A 62 -3.64 1.23 5.89
N TRP A 63 -2.81 1.30 6.92
CA TRP A 63 -1.38 1.07 6.78
C TRP A 63 -1.01 -0.38 6.53
N TRP A 64 -1.82 -1.33 7.00
CA TRP A 64 -1.65 -2.73 6.66
C TRP A 64 -1.80 -2.98 5.15
N ILE A 65 -2.76 -2.32 4.48
CA ILE A 65 -2.90 -2.40 3.02
C ILE A 65 -1.64 -1.88 2.32
N SER A 66 -1.15 -0.70 2.71
CA SER A 66 0.09 -0.14 2.17
C SER A 66 1.31 -1.04 2.41
N ALA A 67 1.39 -1.71 3.56
CA ALA A 67 2.46 -2.62 3.91
C ALA A 67 2.41 -3.92 3.08
N CYS A 68 1.21 -4.48 2.86
CA CYS A 68 1.01 -5.60 1.94
C CYS A 68 1.49 -5.24 0.53
N ASP A 69 1.12 -4.06 0.02
CA ASP A 69 1.56 -3.61 -1.29
C ASP A 69 3.07 -3.36 -1.34
N SER A 70 3.67 -2.85 -0.26
CA SER A 70 5.13 -2.63 -0.14
C SER A 70 5.91 -3.94 -0.22
N VAL A 71 5.36 -5.02 0.31
CA VAL A 71 5.95 -6.37 0.27
C VAL A 71 5.78 -7.03 -1.10
N ARG A 72 4.66 -6.77 -1.77
CA ARG A 72 4.34 -7.33 -3.09
C ARG A 72 5.11 -6.66 -4.22
N ASP A 73 5.23 -5.33 -4.18
CA ASP A 73 5.92 -4.54 -5.21
C ASP A 73 6.72 -3.38 -4.59
N PRO A 74 7.91 -3.65 -4.02
CA PRO A 74 8.76 -2.63 -3.43
C PRO A 74 9.20 -1.56 -4.44
N GLU A 75 9.45 -1.98 -5.68
CA GLU A 75 10.00 -1.10 -6.71
C GLU A 75 8.94 -0.19 -7.29
N GLY A 76 7.74 -0.71 -7.58
CA GLY A 76 6.61 0.13 -7.96
C GLY A 76 6.23 1.13 -6.88
N ARG A 77 6.35 0.77 -5.60
CA ARG A 77 6.15 1.72 -4.49
C ARG A 77 7.21 2.81 -4.44
N ARG A 78 8.48 2.49 -4.70
CA ARG A 78 9.55 3.50 -4.83
C ARG A 78 9.27 4.46 -5.98
N GLN A 79 8.95 3.93 -7.15
CA GLN A 79 8.63 4.72 -8.35
C GLN A 79 7.39 5.60 -8.14
N MET A 80 6.40 5.13 -7.37
CA MET A 80 5.24 5.94 -7.00
C MET A 80 5.67 7.19 -6.21
N HIS A 81 6.54 7.04 -5.20
CA HIS A 81 7.07 8.18 -4.44
C HIS A 81 7.89 9.12 -5.31
N GLU A 82 8.78 8.60 -6.16
CA GLU A 82 9.56 9.43 -7.09
C GLU A 82 8.67 10.23 -8.05
N ARG A 83 7.61 9.60 -8.58
CA ARG A 83 6.64 10.29 -9.43
C ARG A 83 5.84 11.33 -8.66
N ALA A 84 5.46 11.04 -7.42
CA ALA A 84 4.76 12.00 -6.56
C ALA A 84 5.62 13.24 -6.31
N GLU A 85 6.89 13.06 -5.95
CA GLU A 85 7.85 14.15 -5.78
C GLU A 85 8.05 14.95 -7.07
N HIS A 86 8.18 14.27 -8.21
CA HIS A 86 8.31 14.94 -9.51
C HIS A 86 7.11 15.85 -9.82
N VAL A 87 5.89 15.38 -9.56
CA VAL A 87 4.66 16.16 -9.76
C VAL A 87 4.58 17.31 -8.76
N LEU A 88 4.92 17.09 -7.49
CA LEU A 88 4.95 18.14 -6.46
C LEU A 88 5.96 19.25 -6.78
N ALA A 89 7.08 18.88 -7.42
CA ALA A 89 8.09 19.82 -7.93
C ALA A 89 7.66 20.56 -9.21
N GLY A 90 6.42 20.37 -9.69
CA GLY A 90 5.89 21.03 -10.89
C GLY A 90 6.26 20.31 -12.20
N GLY A 91 6.79 19.09 -12.11
CA GLY A 91 7.04 18.24 -13.27
C GLY A 91 5.74 17.80 -13.97
N PRO A 92 5.82 17.44 -15.26
CA PRO A 92 4.67 16.95 -16.01
C PRO A 92 4.11 15.68 -15.38
N ARG A 93 2.79 15.66 -15.15
CA ARG A 93 2.07 14.47 -14.71
C ARG A 93 1.98 13.50 -15.88
N SER A 94 2.30 12.22 -15.68
CA SER A 94 2.02 11.22 -16.71
C SER A 94 0.52 11.11 -16.94
N GLU A 95 0.09 11.26 -18.19
CA GLU A 95 -1.27 10.92 -18.57
C GLU A 95 -1.42 9.41 -18.47
N GLY A 96 -2.18 8.96 -17.49
CA GLY A 96 -2.54 7.55 -17.37
C GLY A 96 -3.38 7.12 -18.56
N LYS A 97 -3.33 5.82 -18.88
CA LYS A 97 -4.24 5.27 -19.88
C LYS A 97 -5.69 5.36 -19.37
N PRO A 98 -6.65 5.74 -20.22
CA PRO A 98 -8.07 5.66 -19.88
C PRO A 98 -8.43 4.24 -19.41
N TRP A 99 -9.29 4.14 -18.37
CA TRP A 99 -9.69 2.85 -17.80
C TRP A 99 -10.21 1.86 -18.85
N ARG A 100 -10.89 2.37 -19.89
CA ARG A 100 -11.44 1.55 -20.98
C ARG A 100 -10.35 0.81 -21.74
N GLU A 101 -9.21 1.44 -21.97
CA GLU A 101 -8.08 0.84 -22.69
C GLU A 101 -7.39 -0.24 -21.84
N ILE A 102 -7.26 0.01 -20.53
CA ILE A 102 -6.69 -0.96 -19.59
C ILE A 102 -7.56 -2.23 -19.53
N LEU A 103 -8.89 -2.07 -19.43
CA LEU A 103 -9.82 -3.19 -19.39
C LEU A 103 -10.02 -3.89 -20.76
N ALA A 104 -9.64 -3.25 -21.86
CA ALA A 104 -9.61 -3.88 -23.17
C ALA A 104 -8.36 -4.75 -23.32
N ALA A 105 -7.20 -4.26 -22.90
CA ALA A 105 -5.93 -5.01 -22.94
C ALA A 105 -5.92 -6.22 -21.99
N GLY A 106 -6.58 -6.14 -20.83
CA GLY A 106 -6.70 -7.26 -19.90
C GLY A 106 -7.69 -8.37 -20.33
N ARG A 107 -8.41 -8.18 -21.44
CA ARG A 107 -9.39 -9.15 -21.97
C ARG A 107 -8.89 -9.95 -23.17
N THR A 108 -7.72 -9.64 -23.71
CA THR A 108 -7.18 -10.29 -24.91
C THR A 108 -6.25 -11.47 -24.61
N ASP A 109 -5.95 -11.75 -23.34
CA ASP A 109 -5.36 -13.02 -22.89
C ASP A 109 -6.47 -13.97 -22.44
N THR A 110 -7.20 -14.56 -23.40
CA THR A 110 -8.06 -15.74 -23.15
C THR A 110 -8.08 -16.63 -24.38
#